data_AF-R7I499-F1
#
_entry.id   AF-R7I499-F1
#
_cell.length_a   1.000
_cell.length_b   1.000
_cell.length_c   1.000
_cell.angle_alpha   90.00
_cell.angle_beta   90.00
_cell.angle_gamma   90.00
#
_symmetry.space_group_name_H-M   'P 1'
#
loop_
_entity.id
_entity.type
_entity.pdbx_description
1 polymer ?
#
loop_
_entity_poly.entity_id
_entity_poly.type
_entity_poly.pdbx_seq_one_letter_code
_entity_poly.pdbx_strand_id
1 'polypeptide(L)'
;MDFQITSVNASTNNGSTEAKKDIEKLKKEARTKGEYVVTVSGNETGLTAIARKFNMSLSDFKKLTGLTKDTLTKGQVIKNVPHEKIPDGKGLKYLAEKNGMTLDELLKLNGLPKNYQPAKGEYFYVYPKDTIVQEKSGKTIQKTKPKQVKKIDNGNVRKKDTPSVSPQKIAEQIRDAVSSNYGAVGKEDFSKAFLQINEKNVKQVIKAYDELPDNDESLINAISSEIWSSKDLRKDAIMNVYDNLAKQTKTVNAAKRQEFKTELDKQFGKFIGMVNTEKLDSMINSLINHQAVPSKSKGASSSTPMEIMKSSNGGSSEDITSSTLTNIKDGSGNYVTAGTLKKWAISSGKNDKGFSKVENPYIVRPLPNYNTETKKIEALTELREPTRNGDLNGKVIILNSGHGGYQQNNGYFDPGTVLSVKNAEGNEMPIEEWRVAQSFVDKLSDELRSRGANVIFVSGAVRNGGMAKQHYLENLIAGKKGSDEVRELISDTDKSDMLFLSVHVESAKERPNSRMCTVRYSKDIDKELSDNINKHLKKGFMALTPDVTHDNLYVNNATKGVPSSLLEIGNIANGDITNSLLSSYDQKKYMKCVADAIEETMNN
;
A
#
# COMPACT_ATOMS: atom_id res chain seq x y z
N MET A 1 -41.04 -7.37 -37.88
CA MET A 1 -40.36 -6.18 -38.43
C MET A 1 -38.88 -6.42 -38.27
N ASP A 2 -38.27 -6.82 -39.37
CA ASP A 2 -36.88 -7.22 -39.46
C ASP A 2 -35.97 -6.01 -39.32
N PHE A 3 -35.03 -6.05 -38.38
CA PHE A 3 -33.94 -5.09 -38.31
C PHE A 3 -32.72 -5.65 -39.03
N GLN A 4 -32.46 -5.10 -40.21
CA GLN A 4 -31.23 -5.28 -40.96
C GLN A 4 -30.04 -4.84 -40.10
N ILE A 5 -29.09 -5.76 -39.90
CA ILE A 5 -27.74 -5.43 -39.42
C ILE A 5 -26.91 -5.12 -40.66
N THR A 6 -26.69 -3.83 -40.96
CA THR A 6 -25.63 -3.45 -41.90
C THR A 6 -24.28 -3.58 -41.19
N SER A 7 -23.60 -4.71 -41.40
CA SER A 7 -22.19 -4.88 -41.04
C SER A 7 -21.33 -4.05 -41.99
N VAL A 8 -20.54 -3.11 -41.46
CA VAL A 8 -19.48 -2.45 -42.23
C VAL A 8 -18.15 -3.07 -41.83
N ASN A 9 -17.58 -3.88 -42.72
CA ASN A 9 -16.22 -4.38 -42.62
C ASN A 9 -15.25 -3.20 -42.74
N ALA A 10 -14.55 -2.88 -41.65
CA ALA A 10 -13.40 -1.99 -41.70
C ALA A 10 -12.14 -2.85 -41.90
N SER A 11 -11.79 -3.07 -43.17
CA SER A 11 -10.49 -3.60 -43.57
C SER A 11 -9.37 -2.67 -43.10
N THR A 12 -8.26 -3.27 -42.69
CA THR A 12 -6.98 -2.65 -42.42
C THR A 12 -6.47 -1.88 -43.64
N ASN A 13 -6.44 -0.53 -43.58
CA ASN A 13 -5.36 0.31 -44.12
C ASN A 13 -5.60 1.83 -43.91
N ASN A 14 -4.51 2.53 -43.62
CA ASN A 14 -4.22 3.97 -43.64
C ASN A 14 -5.39 4.98 -43.71
N GLY A 15 -5.46 5.84 -42.69
CA GLY A 15 -6.46 6.89 -42.52
C GLY A 15 -6.48 7.92 -43.64
N SER A 16 -7.52 7.85 -44.47
CA SER A 16 -7.92 8.90 -45.41
C SER A 16 -8.84 9.94 -44.72
N THR A 17 -8.86 11.15 -45.27
CA THR A 17 -9.60 12.32 -44.77
C THR A 17 -11.13 12.17 -44.88
N GLU A 18 -11.62 11.27 -45.74
CA GLU A 18 -13.05 10.98 -45.93
C GLU A 18 -13.63 10.11 -44.81
N ALA A 19 -12.94 9.05 -44.39
CA ALA A 19 -13.39 8.20 -43.30
C ALA A 19 -13.52 8.95 -41.95
N LYS A 20 -12.72 10.01 -41.75
CA LYS A 20 -12.84 10.92 -40.59
C LYS A 20 -14.08 11.81 -40.67
N LYS A 21 -14.49 12.24 -41.87
CA LYS A 21 -15.70 13.05 -42.06
C LYS A 21 -16.98 12.24 -41.80
N ASP A 22 -16.98 10.97 -42.19
CA ASP A 22 -18.14 10.08 -41.99
C ASP A 22 -18.37 9.74 -40.51
N ILE A 23 -17.31 9.52 -39.74
CA ILE A 23 -17.40 9.28 -38.29
C ILE A 23 -17.88 10.52 -37.53
N GLU A 24 -17.43 11.72 -37.90
CA GLU A 24 -17.91 12.96 -37.27
C GLU A 24 -19.38 13.24 -37.59
N LYS A 25 -19.82 12.95 -38.82
CA LYS A 25 -21.25 13.04 -39.19
C LYS A 25 -22.10 12.08 -38.35
N LEU A 26 -21.68 10.81 -38.22
CA LEU A 26 -22.35 9.80 -37.39
C LEU A 26 -22.42 10.22 -35.91
N LYS A 27 -21.34 10.77 -35.35
CA LYS A 27 -21.33 11.26 -33.97
C LYS A 27 -22.25 12.46 -33.76
N LYS A 28 -22.31 13.38 -34.72
CA LYS A 28 -23.23 14.53 -34.66
C LYS A 28 -24.69 14.06 -34.69
N GLU A 29 -25.03 13.13 -35.55
CA GLU A 29 -26.38 12.55 -35.61
C GLU A 29 -26.74 11.83 -34.31
N ALA A 30 -25.82 11.04 -33.73
CA ALA A 30 -26.02 10.35 -32.47
C ALA A 30 -26.28 11.32 -31.30
N ARG A 31 -25.54 12.44 -31.21
CA ARG A 31 -25.75 13.48 -30.19
C ARG A 31 -27.16 14.06 -30.21
N THR A 32 -27.78 14.21 -31.39
CA THR A 32 -29.16 14.73 -31.49
C THR A 32 -30.21 13.81 -30.86
N LYS A 33 -29.87 12.53 -30.70
CA LYS A 33 -30.76 11.48 -30.17
C LYS A 33 -30.40 11.08 -28.73
N GLY A 34 -29.40 11.71 -28.12
CA GLY A 34 -28.84 11.27 -26.85
C GLY A 34 -28.24 9.87 -26.94
N GLU A 35 -27.65 9.54 -28.08
CA GLU A 35 -26.99 8.27 -28.35
C GLU A 35 -25.48 8.47 -28.39
N TYR A 36 -24.72 7.50 -27.88
CA TYR A 36 -23.26 7.47 -27.92
C TYR A 36 -22.79 6.24 -28.71
N VAL A 37 -22.07 6.47 -29.81
CA VAL A 37 -21.49 5.40 -30.63
C VAL A 37 -20.12 5.01 -30.07
N VAL A 38 -20.00 3.76 -29.63
CA VAL A 38 -18.76 3.18 -29.11
C VAL A 38 -17.77 2.98 -30.26
N THR A 39 -16.61 3.64 -30.20
CA THR A 39 -15.62 3.56 -31.28
C THR A 39 -14.46 2.58 -31.01
N VAL A 40 -14.32 2.09 -29.77
CA VAL A 40 -13.23 1.24 -29.27
C VAL A 40 -11.88 1.74 -29.79
N SER A 41 -11.51 2.93 -29.32
CA SER A 41 -10.14 3.46 -29.42
C SER A 41 -9.43 3.30 -28.08
N GLY A 42 -8.11 3.50 -28.01
CA GLY A 42 -7.29 3.25 -26.81
C GLY A 42 -7.78 3.91 -25.50
N ASN A 43 -8.69 4.88 -25.58
CA ASN A 43 -9.29 5.59 -24.44
C ASN A 43 -10.72 5.11 -24.08
N GLU A 44 -11.25 4.08 -24.73
CA GLU A 44 -12.64 3.58 -24.61
C GLU A 44 -12.72 2.06 -24.38
N THR A 45 -11.81 1.50 -23.57
CA THR A 45 -11.66 0.04 -23.40
C THR A 45 -12.72 -0.64 -22.53
N GLY A 46 -13.78 0.07 -22.09
CA GLY A 46 -14.89 -0.52 -21.30
C GLY A 46 -15.97 0.48 -20.90
N LEU A 47 -17.13 -0.02 -20.44
CA LEU A 47 -18.31 0.80 -20.10
C LEU A 47 -18.00 1.86 -19.01
N THR A 48 -17.12 1.52 -18.07
CA THR A 48 -16.61 2.45 -17.04
C THR A 48 -15.87 3.64 -17.64
N ALA A 49 -15.09 3.43 -18.71
CA ALA A 49 -14.38 4.52 -19.40
C ALA A 49 -15.37 5.48 -20.07
N ILE A 50 -16.48 4.98 -20.60
CA ILE A 50 -17.54 5.81 -21.18
C ILE A 50 -18.30 6.55 -20.07
N ALA A 51 -18.68 5.88 -18.96
CA ALA A 51 -19.34 6.53 -17.83
C ALA A 51 -18.56 7.74 -17.29
N ARG A 52 -17.23 7.60 -17.18
CA ARG A 52 -16.32 8.68 -16.76
C ARG A 52 -16.28 9.86 -17.70
N LYS A 53 -16.40 9.64 -19.02
CA LYS A 53 -16.49 10.75 -19.99
C LYS A 53 -17.67 11.66 -19.66
N PHE A 54 -18.76 11.09 -19.13
CA PHE A 54 -19.93 11.85 -18.69
C PHE A 54 -19.88 12.31 -17.23
N ASN A 55 -18.74 12.16 -16.54
CA ASN A 55 -18.60 12.43 -15.11
C ASN A 55 -19.60 11.64 -14.25
N MET A 56 -19.86 10.39 -14.64
CA MET A 56 -20.78 9.49 -13.95
C MET A 56 -20.06 8.28 -13.38
N SER A 57 -20.56 7.77 -12.26
CA SER A 57 -20.23 6.41 -11.82
C SER A 57 -20.75 5.38 -12.82
N LEU A 58 -20.14 4.19 -12.88
CA LEU A 58 -20.63 3.10 -13.73
C LEU A 58 -22.08 2.73 -13.41
N SER A 59 -22.44 2.74 -12.13
CA SER A 59 -23.79 2.38 -11.67
C SER A 59 -24.82 3.43 -12.07
N ASP A 60 -24.53 4.72 -11.94
CA ASP A 60 -25.43 5.79 -12.38
C ASP A 60 -25.53 5.83 -13.90
N PHE A 61 -24.43 5.58 -14.60
CA PHE A 61 -24.43 5.48 -16.05
C PHE A 61 -25.24 4.27 -16.54
N LYS A 62 -25.13 3.10 -15.90
CA LYS A 62 -25.97 1.93 -16.20
C LYS A 62 -27.45 2.20 -15.92
N LYS A 63 -27.77 2.83 -14.79
CA LYS A 63 -29.14 3.23 -14.45
C LYS A 63 -29.73 4.18 -15.49
N LEU A 64 -28.93 5.16 -15.93
CA LEU A 64 -29.35 6.14 -16.92
C LEU A 64 -29.53 5.52 -18.32
N THR A 65 -28.59 4.66 -18.72
CA THR A 65 -28.54 4.09 -20.08
C THR A 65 -29.32 2.78 -20.24
N GLY A 66 -29.73 2.15 -19.14
CA GLY A 66 -30.40 0.84 -19.12
C GLY A 66 -29.49 -0.35 -19.41
N LEU A 67 -28.16 -0.16 -19.38
CA LEU A 67 -27.20 -1.23 -19.63
C LEU A 67 -27.04 -2.15 -18.42
N THR A 68 -27.06 -3.46 -18.66
CA THR A 68 -26.92 -4.51 -17.62
C THR A 68 -25.58 -5.23 -17.65
N LYS A 69 -24.82 -5.09 -18.75
CA LYS A 69 -23.49 -5.71 -18.95
C LYS A 69 -22.41 -4.64 -19.14
N ASP A 70 -21.19 -4.96 -18.73
CA ASP A 70 -20.02 -4.08 -18.85
C ASP A 70 -19.23 -4.23 -20.14
N THR A 71 -19.50 -5.31 -20.89
CA THR A 71 -18.86 -5.60 -22.16
C THR A 71 -19.35 -4.63 -23.24
N LEU A 72 -18.39 -4.06 -23.97
CA LEU A 72 -18.65 -3.16 -25.08
C LEU A 72 -18.23 -3.81 -26.40
N THR A 73 -19.02 -3.58 -27.45
CA THR A 73 -18.65 -3.94 -28.82
C THR A 73 -18.41 -2.69 -29.67
N LYS A 74 -17.45 -2.75 -30.59
CA LYS A 74 -17.19 -1.64 -31.52
C LYS A 74 -18.42 -1.39 -32.38
N GLY A 75 -18.86 -0.13 -32.44
CA GLY A 75 -20.09 0.28 -33.12
C GLY A 75 -21.35 0.19 -32.25
N GLN A 76 -21.27 -0.30 -31.02
CA GLN A 76 -22.41 -0.32 -30.10
C GLN A 76 -22.95 1.09 -29.87
N VAL A 77 -24.29 1.24 -29.90
CA VAL A 77 -24.96 2.51 -29.61
C VAL A 77 -25.52 2.47 -28.19
N ILE A 78 -25.04 3.35 -27.34
CA ILE A 78 -25.52 3.52 -25.96
C ILE A 78 -26.56 4.64 -25.95
N LYS A 79 -27.77 4.35 -25.49
CA LYS A 79 -28.88 5.32 -25.48
C LYS A 79 -28.95 6.09 -24.16
N ASN A 80 -29.71 7.19 -24.17
CA ASN A 80 -30.01 8.04 -23.01
C ASN A 80 -28.78 8.69 -22.37
N VAL A 81 -27.72 8.96 -23.14
CA VAL A 81 -26.59 9.72 -22.62
C VAL A 81 -26.94 11.20 -22.47
N PRO A 82 -26.40 11.91 -21.45
CA PRO A 82 -26.66 13.33 -21.28
C PRO A 82 -26.16 14.13 -22.48
N HIS A 83 -27.07 14.91 -23.07
CA HIS A 83 -26.80 15.74 -24.23
C HIS A 83 -27.68 17.00 -24.14
N GLU A 84 -27.18 18.11 -24.67
CA GLU A 84 -27.93 19.37 -24.68
C GLU A 84 -27.65 20.16 -25.97
N LYS A 85 -28.70 20.83 -26.47
CA LYS A 85 -28.63 21.74 -27.60
C LYS A 85 -27.98 23.06 -27.16
N ILE A 86 -27.07 23.59 -27.96
CA ILE A 86 -26.53 24.93 -27.70
C ILE A 86 -27.65 25.98 -27.80
N PRO A 87 -27.88 26.80 -26.76
CA PRO A 87 -28.92 27.83 -26.80
C PRO A 87 -28.60 28.93 -27.81
N ASP A 88 -29.65 29.48 -28.43
CA ASP A 88 -29.53 30.58 -29.40
C ASP A 88 -28.76 31.77 -28.82
N GLY A 89 -27.75 32.25 -29.56
CA GLY A 89 -26.91 33.37 -29.15
C GLY A 89 -25.90 33.07 -28.02
N LYS A 90 -25.74 31.80 -27.61
CA LYS A 90 -24.77 31.38 -26.60
C LYS A 90 -23.68 30.50 -27.20
N GLY A 91 -22.46 30.59 -26.66
CA GLY A 91 -21.30 29.81 -27.09
C GLY A 91 -21.05 28.56 -26.24
N LEU A 92 -20.08 27.73 -26.66
CA LEU A 92 -19.69 26.49 -25.96
C LEU A 92 -19.30 26.70 -24.49
N LYS A 93 -18.67 27.85 -24.17
CA LYS A 93 -18.32 28.20 -22.80
C LYS A 93 -19.56 28.28 -21.89
N TYR A 94 -20.62 28.91 -22.38
CA TYR A 94 -21.89 28.98 -21.64
C TYR A 94 -22.53 27.60 -21.47
N LEU A 95 -22.51 26.76 -22.52
CA LEU A 95 -23.05 25.40 -22.45
C LEU A 95 -22.29 24.53 -21.44
N ALA A 96 -20.96 24.68 -21.38
CA ALA A 96 -20.12 24.01 -20.42
C ALA A 96 -20.45 24.44 -18.98
N GLU A 97 -20.42 25.74 -18.70
CA GLU A 97 -20.69 26.30 -17.36
C GLU A 97 -22.09 25.92 -16.86
N LYS A 98 -23.10 25.96 -17.73
CA LYS A 98 -24.48 25.54 -17.42
C LYS A 98 -24.59 24.09 -16.94
N ASN A 99 -23.65 23.23 -17.37
CA ASN A 99 -23.61 21.81 -17.03
C ASN A 99 -22.47 21.47 -16.07
N GLY A 100 -21.90 22.47 -15.38
CA GLY A 100 -20.83 22.26 -14.41
C GLY A 100 -19.50 21.79 -15.04
N MET A 101 -19.28 22.10 -16.31
CA MET A 101 -18.08 21.74 -17.07
C MET A 101 -17.21 22.97 -17.34
N THR A 102 -15.91 22.78 -17.44
CA THR A 102 -15.02 23.73 -18.13
C THR A 102 -15.16 23.61 -19.65
N LEU A 103 -14.78 24.65 -20.39
CA LEU A 103 -14.76 24.62 -21.85
C LEU A 103 -13.88 23.48 -22.40
N ASP A 104 -12.72 23.25 -21.78
CA ASP A 104 -11.81 22.17 -22.18
C ASP A 104 -12.41 20.78 -21.95
N GLU A 105 -13.17 20.58 -20.86
CA GLU A 105 -13.89 19.33 -20.62
C GLU A 105 -15.01 19.08 -21.63
N LEU A 106 -15.78 20.12 -21.98
CA LEU A 106 -16.83 20.02 -23.00
C LEU A 106 -16.24 19.64 -24.36
N LEU A 107 -15.14 20.28 -24.76
CA LEU A 107 -14.44 19.98 -26.02
C LEU A 107 -13.88 18.57 -26.02
N LYS A 108 -13.25 18.14 -24.91
CA LYS A 108 -12.69 16.80 -24.77
C LYS A 108 -13.75 15.70 -24.80
N LEU A 109 -14.87 15.88 -24.08
CA LEU A 109 -16.00 14.95 -24.08
C LEU A 109 -16.55 14.74 -25.51
N ASN A 110 -16.61 15.81 -26.29
CA ASN A 110 -17.13 15.78 -27.65
C ASN A 110 -16.07 15.44 -28.71
N GLY A 111 -14.79 15.30 -28.35
CA GLY A 111 -13.70 15.02 -29.29
C GLY A 111 -13.41 16.18 -30.26
N LEU A 112 -13.63 17.42 -29.83
CA LEU A 112 -13.54 18.62 -30.67
C LEU A 112 -12.21 19.37 -30.45
N PRO A 113 -11.64 20.03 -31.49
CA PRO A 113 -10.45 20.85 -31.34
C PRO A 113 -10.75 22.16 -30.59
N LYS A 114 -9.71 22.78 -29.99
CA LYS A 114 -9.84 24.01 -29.17
C LYS A 114 -10.46 25.20 -29.90
N ASN A 115 -10.31 25.28 -31.21
CA ASN A 115 -10.85 26.34 -32.06
C ASN A 115 -12.21 26.01 -32.69
N TYR A 116 -12.88 24.94 -32.25
CA TYR A 116 -14.16 24.50 -32.81
C TYR A 116 -15.25 25.58 -32.69
N GLN A 117 -15.96 25.83 -33.79
CA GLN A 117 -17.08 26.77 -33.85
C GLN A 117 -18.40 26.00 -34.03
N PRO A 118 -19.33 26.08 -33.06
CA PRO A 118 -20.59 25.33 -33.13
C PRO A 118 -21.55 25.92 -34.16
N ALA A 119 -22.28 25.06 -34.87
CA ALA A 119 -23.41 25.50 -35.69
C ALA A 119 -24.61 25.90 -34.81
N LYS A 120 -25.48 26.78 -35.33
CA LYS A 120 -26.71 27.17 -34.60
C LYS A 120 -27.54 25.93 -34.30
N GLY A 121 -27.81 25.70 -33.02
CA GLY A 121 -28.65 24.59 -32.57
C GLY A 121 -27.98 23.21 -32.61
N GLU A 122 -26.65 23.15 -32.68
CA GLU A 122 -25.90 21.90 -32.56
C GLU A 122 -26.01 21.29 -31.15
N TYR A 123 -26.05 19.95 -31.08
CA TYR A 123 -26.10 19.19 -29.82
C TYR A 123 -24.71 18.73 -29.39
N PHE A 124 -24.48 18.75 -28.09
CA PHE A 124 -23.24 18.30 -27.46
C PHE A 124 -23.56 17.34 -26.33
N TYR A 125 -22.70 16.35 -26.14
CA TYR A 125 -22.68 15.60 -24.89
C TYR A 125 -22.26 16.55 -23.76
N VAL A 126 -22.93 16.43 -22.61
CA VAL A 126 -22.70 17.24 -21.42
C VAL A 126 -22.61 16.34 -20.19
N TYR A 127 -22.24 16.88 -19.03
CA TYR A 127 -22.44 16.16 -17.77
C TYR A 127 -23.92 16.16 -17.37
N PRO A 128 -24.41 15.13 -16.66
CA PRO A 128 -25.78 15.13 -16.15
C PRO A 128 -25.95 16.27 -15.15
N LYS A 129 -27.06 16.99 -15.25
CA LYS A 129 -27.47 17.94 -14.20
C LYS A 129 -27.88 17.13 -12.99
N ASP A 130 -27.38 17.47 -11.80
CA ASP A 130 -27.72 16.84 -10.53
C ASP A 130 -29.26 16.70 -10.40
N THR A 131 -29.78 15.51 -10.69
CA THR A 131 -31.17 15.15 -10.36
C THR A 131 -31.24 14.85 -8.88
N ILE A 132 -31.19 15.89 -8.05
CA ILE A 132 -31.89 15.87 -6.78
C ILE A 132 -33.36 15.75 -7.14
N VAL A 133 -33.96 14.60 -6.80
CA VAL A 133 -35.41 14.43 -6.79
C VAL A 133 -35.98 15.56 -5.93
N GLN A 134 -36.64 16.52 -6.57
CA GLN A 134 -37.38 17.55 -5.86
C GLN A 134 -38.62 16.91 -5.23
N GLU A 135 -38.56 16.61 -3.94
CA GLU A 135 -39.77 16.64 -3.12
C GLU A 135 -40.12 18.11 -2.86
N LYS A 136 -41.20 18.55 -3.51
CA LYS A 136 -41.81 19.86 -3.25
C LYS A 136 -42.33 19.90 -1.82
N SER A 137 -41.70 20.69 -0.97
CA SER A 137 -42.26 21.13 0.31
C SER A 137 -43.43 22.10 0.06
N GLY A 138 -44.65 21.58 0.05
CA GLY A 138 -45.86 22.37 0.34
C GLY A 138 -46.22 22.23 1.82
N LYS A 139 -46.10 23.30 2.61
CA LYS A 139 -46.71 23.39 3.94
C LYS A 139 -48.11 23.97 3.82
N THR A 140 -49.14 23.24 4.26
CA THR A 140 -50.22 23.81 5.12
C THR A 140 -51.05 22.73 5.81
N ILE A 141 -50.87 22.66 7.14
CA ILE A 141 -51.82 22.49 8.26
C ILE A 141 -53.20 21.86 7.95
N GLN A 142 -53.55 20.75 8.61
CA GLN A 142 -54.68 20.68 9.57
C GLN A 142 -54.83 19.33 10.29
N LYS A 143 -55.39 19.43 11.49
CA LYS A 143 -55.58 18.46 12.58
C LYS A 143 -56.45 17.26 12.20
N THR A 144 -56.23 16.10 12.84
CA THR A 144 -57.17 15.44 13.79
C THR A 144 -56.65 14.08 14.29
N LYS A 145 -57.16 13.67 15.46
CA LYS A 145 -56.74 12.55 16.34
C LYS A 145 -57.63 11.30 16.09
N PRO A 146 -57.44 10.16 16.79
CA PRO A 146 -57.24 8.82 16.23
C PRO A 146 -58.49 7.91 16.27
N LYS A 147 -58.48 6.76 15.57
CA LYS A 147 -59.28 5.57 15.95
C LYS A 147 -58.79 4.25 15.32
N GLN A 148 -58.78 3.22 16.16
CA GLN A 148 -58.47 1.81 15.93
C GLN A 148 -59.46 1.13 14.96
N VAL A 149 -59.07 0.00 14.33
CA VAL A 149 -59.70 -1.35 14.45
C VAL A 149 -58.84 -2.40 13.72
N LYS A 150 -58.93 -3.64 14.22
CA LYS A 150 -58.09 -4.83 14.07
C LYS A 150 -58.27 -5.64 12.76
N LYS A 151 -57.17 -6.32 12.38
CA LYS A 151 -56.93 -7.63 11.72
C LYS A 151 -58.07 -8.30 10.91
N ILE A 152 -57.76 -8.83 9.70
CA ILE A 152 -57.71 -10.28 9.32
C ILE A 152 -56.73 -10.50 8.12
N ASP A 153 -56.06 -11.66 8.14
CA ASP A 153 -55.04 -12.24 7.25
C ASP A 153 -55.41 -12.48 5.76
N ASN A 154 -54.42 -12.39 4.85
CA ASN A 154 -53.75 -13.53 4.17
C ASN A 154 -52.97 -13.09 2.90
N GLY A 155 -51.74 -13.59 2.74
CA GLY A 155 -51.10 -13.75 1.42
C GLY A 155 -49.87 -12.88 1.11
N ASN A 156 -48.69 -13.42 1.42
CA ASN A 156 -47.34 -13.12 0.91
C ASN A 156 -47.22 -12.22 -0.36
N VAL A 157 -46.50 -11.09 -0.24
CA VAL A 157 -45.20 -10.86 -0.93
C VAL A 157 -44.36 -9.89 -0.07
N ARG A 158 -43.41 -10.42 0.70
CA ARG A 158 -42.35 -9.62 1.35
C ARG A 158 -41.48 -8.99 0.25
N LYS A 159 -41.48 -7.65 0.12
CA LYS A 159 -40.29 -6.95 -0.38
C LYS A 159 -39.22 -7.08 0.69
N LYS A 160 -38.16 -7.82 0.36
CA LYS A 160 -36.97 -8.04 1.18
C LYS A 160 -36.25 -6.70 1.32
N ASP A 161 -36.22 -6.14 2.52
CA ASP A 161 -35.26 -5.10 2.89
C ASP A 161 -33.86 -5.73 2.89
N THR A 162 -32.96 -5.20 2.05
CA THR A 162 -31.55 -5.59 2.05
C THR A 162 -30.89 -5.04 3.32
N PRO A 163 -30.20 -5.87 4.13
CA PRO A 163 -29.50 -5.38 5.32
C PRO A 163 -28.42 -4.36 4.95
N SER A 164 -28.40 -3.20 5.61
CA SER A 164 -27.27 -2.28 5.54
C SER A 164 -26.05 -2.96 6.16
N VAL A 165 -25.04 -3.26 5.34
CA VAL A 165 -23.77 -3.85 5.78
C VAL A 165 -23.05 -2.89 6.73
N SER A 166 -22.43 -3.40 7.79
CA SER A 166 -21.74 -2.57 8.79
C SER A 166 -20.45 -1.96 8.22
N PRO A 167 -20.00 -0.79 8.72
CA PRO A 167 -18.73 -0.19 8.30
C PRO A 167 -17.52 -1.14 8.45
N GLN A 168 -17.50 -1.92 9.53
CA GLN A 168 -16.50 -2.97 9.74
C GLN A 168 -16.51 -4.00 8.61
N LYS A 169 -17.70 -4.45 8.20
CA LYS A 169 -17.81 -5.47 7.16
C LYS A 169 -17.43 -4.94 5.78
N ILE A 170 -17.72 -3.67 5.50
CA ILE A 170 -17.25 -3.00 4.28
C ILE A 170 -15.71 -2.92 4.29
N ALA A 171 -15.10 -2.53 5.42
CA ALA A 171 -13.65 -2.46 5.55
C ALA A 171 -12.97 -3.82 5.35
N GLU A 172 -13.47 -4.88 6.00
CA GLU A 172 -13.02 -6.27 5.79
C GLU A 172 -13.12 -6.67 4.31
N GLN A 173 -14.25 -6.43 3.66
CA GLN A 173 -14.45 -6.79 2.26
C GLN A 173 -13.51 -6.04 1.31
N ILE A 174 -13.20 -4.78 1.61
CA ILE A 174 -12.21 -4.01 0.84
C ILE A 174 -10.82 -4.61 1.04
N ARG A 175 -10.42 -4.90 2.28
CA ARG A 175 -9.12 -5.51 2.58
C ARG A 175 -8.98 -6.89 1.93
N ASP A 176 -10.01 -7.73 2.03
CA ASP A 176 -10.05 -9.05 1.40
C ASP A 176 -9.94 -8.94 -0.13
N ALA A 177 -10.62 -7.97 -0.74
CA ALA A 177 -10.54 -7.75 -2.18
C ALA A 177 -9.16 -7.25 -2.62
N VAL A 178 -8.53 -6.36 -1.85
CA VAL A 178 -7.16 -5.87 -2.08
C VAL A 178 -6.12 -6.96 -1.87
N SER A 179 -6.27 -7.81 -0.85
CA SER A 179 -5.33 -8.89 -0.54
C SER A 179 -5.45 -10.10 -1.50
N SER A 180 -6.65 -10.39 -1.99
CA SER A 180 -6.93 -11.59 -2.78
C SER A 180 -6.76 -11.39 -4.29
N ASN A 181 -6.63 -10.15 -4.79
CA ASN A 181 -6.64 -9.86 -6.22
C ASN A 181 -5.46 -9.02 -6.70
N TYR A 182 -4.89 -9.41 -7.83
CA TYR A 182 -4.01 -8.52 -8.60
C TYR A 182 -4.80 -7.38 -9.25
N GLY A 183 -4.62 -6.13 -8.83
CA GLY A 183 -5.33 -5.01 -9.44
C GLY A 183 -6.80 -5.00 -9.02
N ALA A 184 -7.06 -5.04 -7.72
CA ALA A 184 -8.38 -5.12 -7.12
C ALA A 184 -9.28 -3.93 -7.48
N VAL A 185 -8.72 -2.72 -7.58
CA VAL A 185 -9.50 -1.49 -7.82
C VAL A 185 -10.14 -1.53 -9.21
N GLY A 186 -11.47 -1.71 -9.24
CA GLY A 186 -12.28 -1.86 -10.44
C GLY A 186 -12.73 -3.28 -10.74
N LYS A 187 -12.31 -4.28 -9.96
CA LYS A 187 -12.86 -5.64 -9.99
C LYS A 187 -14.15 -5.73 -9.18
N GLU A 188 -14.92 -6.79 -9.43
CA GLU A 188 -16.30 -6.92 -8.95
C GLU A 188 -16.41 -6.96 -7.43
N ASP A 189 -15.54 -7.69 -6.74
CA ASP A 189 -15.50 -7.82 -5.28
C ASP A 189 -15.11 -6.51 -4.59
N PHE A 190 -14.02 -5.87 -5.04
CA PHE A 190 -13.63 -4.55 -4.56
C PHE A 190 -14.74 -3.54 -4.82
N SER A 191 -15.31 -3.51 -6.04
CA SER A 191 -16.34 -2.54 -6.41
C SER A 191 -17.62 -2.73 -5.61
N LYS A 192 -18.04 -3.97 -5.34
CA LYS A 192 -19.21 -4.28 -4.50
C LYS A 192 -19.01 -3.77 -3.06
N ALA A 193 -17.83 -3.95 -2.49
CA ALA A 193 -17.51 -3.46 -1.15
C ALA A 193 -17.41 -1.93 -1.13
N PHE A 194 -16.59 -1.38 -2.03
CA PHE A 194 -16.27 0.04 -2.11
C PHE A 194 -17.48 0.92 -2.42
N LEU A 195 -18.43 0.47 -3.27
CA LEU A 195 -19.66 1.20 -3.57
C LEU A 195 -20.61 1.37 -2.37
N GLN A 196 -20.37 0.64 -1.28
CA GLN A 196 -21.14 0.80 -0.04
C GLN A 196 -20.62 1.98 0.79
N ILE A 197 -19.43 2.54 0.47
CA ILE A 197 -18.93 3.78 1.05
C ILE A 197 -19.72 4.97 0.50
N ASN A 198 -20.28 5.78 1.39
CA ASN A 198 -21.06 6.96 1.06
C ASN A 198 -20.94 8.02 2.17
N GLU A 199 -21.55 9.19 1.94
CA GLU A 199 -21.52 10.34 2.88
C GLU A 199 -22.04 10.04 4.29
N LYS A 200 -22.75 8.93 4.52
CA LYS A 200 -23.26 8.55 5.85
C LYS A 200 -22.28 7.71 6.65
N ASN A 201 -21.39 6.95 6.00
CA ASN A 201 -20.56 5.93 6.65
C ASN A 201 -19.05 6.04 6.38
N VAL A 202 -18.60 6.90 5.46
CA VAL A 202 -17.20 6.95 5.02
C VAL A 202 -16.18 7.16 6.15
N LYS A 203 -16.43 8.07 7.10
CA LYS A 203 -15.56 8.26 8.28
C LYS A 203 -15.46 7.00 9.13
N GLN A 204 -16.57 6.30 9.31
CA GLN A 204 -16.62 5.05 10.07
C GLN A 204 -15.93 3.91 9.33
N VAL A 205 -16.03 3.85 7.99
CA VAL A 205 -15.33 2.86 7.17
C VAL A 205 -13.83 3.10 7.16
N ILE A 206 -13.37 4.36 7.02
CA ILE A 206 -11.94 4.70 7.11
C ILE A 206 -11.39 4.26 8.46
N LYS A 207 -12.05 4.66 9.56
CA LYS A 207 -11.65 4.26 10.90
C LYS A 207 -11.64 2.74 11.10
N ALA A 208 -12.70 2.07 10.64
CA ALA A 208 -12.80 0.61 10.73
C ALA A 208 -11.71 -0.10 9.93
N TYR A 209 -11.33 0.44 8.76
CA TYR A 209 -10.23 -0.07 7.94
C TYR A 209 -8.90 0.07 8.69
N ASP A 210 -8.62 1.26 9.21
CA ASP A 210 -7.39 1.55 9.97
C ASP A 210 -7.29 0.67 11.24
N GLU A 211 -8.43 0.30 11.85
CA GLU A 211 -8.52 -0.53 13.06
C GLU A 211 -8.62 -2.05 12.77
N LEU A 212 -8.52 -2.49 11.50
CA LEU A 212 -8.54 -3.94 11.19
C LEU A 212 -7.34 -4.67 11.85
N PRO A 213 -7.52 -5.91 12.34
CA PRO A 213 -6.42 -6.69 12.92
C PRO A 213 -5.28 -6.87 11.93
N ASP A 214 -4.03 -6.65 12.31
CA ASP A 214 -2.85 -6.81 11.43
C ASP A 214 -2.86 -5.86 10.20
N ASN A 215 -3.56 -4.73 10.29
CA ASN A 215 -3.56 -3.69 9.24
C ASN A 215 -2.59 -2.55 9.62
N ASP A 216 -1.68 -2.20 8.72
CA ASP A 216 -0.66 -1.16 8.91
C ASP A 216 -0.74 -0.05 7.84
N GLU A 217 -1.78 -0.07 7.01
CA GLU A 217 -1.96 0.84 5.88
C GLU A 217 -3.32 1.53 5.95
N SER A 218 -3.38 2.78 5.47
CA SER A 218 -4.65 3.49 5.36
C SER A 218 -5.48 2.98 4.18
N LEU A 219 -6.78 3.25 4.19
CA LEU A 219 -7.65 2.98 3.04
C LEU A 219 -7.15 3.68 1.75
N ILE A 220 -6.59 4.89 1.88
CA ILE A 220 -6.04 5.62 0.72
C ILE A 220 -4.80 4.91 0.19
N ASN A 221 -3.93 4.45 1.08
CA ASN A 221 -2.76 3.66 0.71
C ASN A 221 -3.16 2.38 -0.01
N ALA A 222 -4.06 1.59 0.57
CA ALA A 222 -4.56 0.34 -0.01
C ALA A 222 -5.09 0.53 -1.44
N ILE A 223 -5.89 1.58 -1.68
CA ILE A 223 -6.41 1.90 -3.02
C ILE A 223 -5.28 2.35 -3.95
N SER A 224 -4.36 3.17 -3.45
CA SER A 224 -3.26 3.72 -4.24
C SER A 224 -2.21 2.68 -4.64
N SER A 225 -2.01 1.66 -3.80
CA SER A 225 -0.99 0.62 -3.91
C SER A 225 -1.37 -0.50 -4.89
N GLU A 226 -2.61 -0.49 -5.40
CA GLU A 226 -3.08 -1.41 -6.44
C GLU A 226 -2.51 -1.09 -7.83
N ILE A 227 -1.18 -1.18 -8.00
CA ILE A 227 -0.42 -0.72 -9.17
C ILE A 227 -0.86 -1.36 -10.50
N TRP A 228 -1.45 -2.55 -10.44
CA TRP A 228 -2.01 -3.28 -11.58
C TRP A 228 -3.42 -2.81 -11.97
N SER A 229 -4.08 -2.07 -11.07
CA SER A 229 -5.31 -1.35 -11.38
C SER A 229 -5.00 -0.08 -12.14
N SER A 230 -5.94 0.33 -13.01
CA SER A 230 -5.86 1.59 -13.73
C SER A 230 -5.58 2.74 -12.75
N LYS A 231 -4.55 3.52 -13.07
CA LYS A 231 -4.22 4.79 -12.41
C LYS A 231 -5.45 5.66 -12.20
N ASP A 232 -6.32 5.74 -13.21
CA ASP A 232 -7.55 6.54 -13.11
C ASP A 232 -8.58 5.90 -12.17
N LEU A 233 -8.68 4.57 -12.11
CA LEU A 233 -9.58 3.87 -11.16
C LEU A 233 -9.18 4.10 -9.71
N ARG A 234 -7.88 4.06 -9.43
CA ARG A 234 -7.37 4.36 -8.09
C ARG A 234 -7.59 5.81 -7.69
N LYS A 235 -7.30 6.75 -8.60
CA LYS A 235 -7.52 8.18 -8.34
C LYS A 235 -8.99 8.51 -8.12
N ASP A 236 -9.89 7.91 -8.90
CA ASP A 236 -11.32 8.11 -8.74
C ASP A 236 -11.83 7.56 -7.40
N ALA A 237 -11.37 6.37 -7.01
CA ALA A 237 -11.71 5.79 -5.71
C ALA A 237 -11.21 6.68 -4.55
N ILE A 238 -9.97 7.17 -4.60
CA ILE A 238 -9.42 8.09 -3.59
C ILE A 238 -10.19 9.42 -3.55
N MET A 239 -10.54 9.98 -4.71
CA MET A 239 -11.38 11.18 -4.79
C MET A 239 -12.80 10.93 -4.25
N ASN A 240 -13.36 9.74 -4.45
CA ASN A 240 -14.67 9.38 -3.92
C ASN A 240 -14.67 9.31 -2.39
N VAL A 241 -13.60 8.75 -1.78
CA VAL A 241 -13.41 8.77 -0.32
C VAL A 241 -13.35 10.22 0.18
N TYR A 242 -12.54 11.06 -0.47
CA TYR A 242 -12.43 12.49 -0.12
C TYR A 242 -13.78 13.21 -0.23
N ASP A 243 -14.49 13.06 -1.34
CA ASP A 243 -15.74 13.78 -1.61
C ASP A 243 -16.85 13.38 -0.64
N ASN A 244 -16.99 12.08 -0.36
CA ASN A 244 -17.93 11.60 0.64
C ASN A 244 -17.56 12.11 2.04
N LEU A 245 -16.28 12.12 2.38
CA LEU A 245 -15.82 12.58 3.69
C LEU A 245 -16.03 14.08 3.88
N ALA A 246 -15.77 14.88 2.84
CA ALA A 246 -16.01 16.31 2.84
C ALA A 246 -17.51 16.63 3.00
N LYS A 247 -18.39 15.85 2.35
CA LYS A 247 -19.85 15.93 2.56
C LYS A 247 -20.24 15.57 3.99
N GLN A 248 -19.75 14.44 4.51
CA GLN A 248 -20.05 13.96 5.85
C GLN A 248 -19.62 14.95 6.94
N THR A 249 -18.44 15.56 6.77
CA THR A 249 -17.84 16.52 7.71
C THR A 249 -18.29 17.96 7.46
N LYS A 250 -19.13 18.20 6.45
CA LYS A 250 -19.60 19.54 6.02
C LYS A 250 -18.45 20.50 5.71
N THR A 251 -17.36 19.99 5.16
CA THR A 251 -16.14 20.74 4.80
C THR A 251 -15.96 20.91 3.28
N VAL A 252 -17.03 20.64 2.50
CA VAL A 252 -17.03 20.77 1.03
C VAL A 252 -16.50 22.14 0.61
N ASN A 253 -15.33 22.14 -0.03
CA ASN A 253 -14.64 23.34 -0.47
C ASN A 253 -13.89 23.05 -1.78
N ALA A 254 -14.21 23.81 -2.82
CA ALA A 254 -13.65 23.59 -4.16
C ALA A 254 -12.11 23.77 -4.22
N ALA A 255 -11.56 24.73 -3.47
CA ALA A 255 -10.12 24.97 -3.42
C ALA A 255 -9.38 23.84 -2.69
N LYS A 256 -9.88 23.39 -1.53
CA LYS A 256 -9.30 22.25 -0.80
C LYS A 256 -9.42 20.93 -1.55
N ARG A 257 -10.53 20.74 -2.27
CA ARG A 257 -10.72 19.60 -3.17
C ARG A 257 -9.71 19.63 -4.32
N GLN A 258 -9.48 20.80 -4.91
CA GLN A 258 -8.49 20.98 -5.97
C GLN A 258 -7.06 20.79 -5.46
N GLU A 259 -6.75 21.23 -4.25
CA GLU A 259 -5.47 20.98 -3.58
C GLU A 259 -5.22 19.48 -3.39
N PHE A 260 -6.21 18.76 -2.84
CA PHE A 260 -6.14 17.31 -2.66
C PHE A 260 -5.97 16.58 -4.00
N LYS A 261 -6.75 16.98 -5.01
CA LYS A 261 -6.63 16.44 -6.37
C LYS A 261 -5.27 16.72 -6.98
N THR A 262 -4.68 17.90 -6.75
CA THR A 262 -3.36 18.27 -7.27
C THR A 262 -2.27 17.44 -6.62
N GLU A 263 -2.35 17.22 -5.31
CA GLU A 263 -1.44 16.30 -4.61
C GLU A 263 -1.61 14.86 -5.13
N LEU A 264 -2.84 14.39 -5.29
CA LEU A 264 -3.14 13.08 -5.85
C LEU A 264 -2.57 12.94 -7.28
N ASP A 265 -2.82 13.92 -8.14
CA ASP A 265 -2.31 13.97 -9.52
C ASP A 265 -0.78 13.98 -9.54
N LYS A 266 -0.14 14.71 -8.62
CA LYS A 266 1.32 14.74 -8.44
C LYS A 266 1.87 13.39 -8.04
N GLN A 267 1.27 12.71 -7.05
CA GLN A 267 1.74 11.41 -6.60
C GLN A 267 1.61 10.34 -7.69
N PHE A 268 0.54 10.41 -8.47
CA PHE A 268 0.32 9.51 -9.60
C PHE A 268 1.07 9.93 -10.88
N GLY A 269 1.56 11.18 -10.99
CA GLY A 269 2.28 11.73 -12.14
C GLY A 269 3.75 11.30 -12.24
N LYS A 270 4.26 10.58 -11.23
CA LYS A 270 5.62 10.04 -11.19
C LYS A 270 5.77 8.91 -12.22
N PHE A 271 6.93 8.81 -12.87
CA PHE A 271 7.20 7.88 -14.00
C PHE A 271 7.19 6.40 -13.60
N ILE A 272 7.11 6.11 -12.29
CA ILE A 272 7.07 4.78 -11.68
C ILE A 272 5.74 4.67 -10.90
N GLY A 273 5.00 3.56 -11.06
CA GLY A 273 3.60 3.38 -10.65
C GLY A 273 3.28 3.41 -9.14
N MET A 274 4.15 3.94 -8.28
CA MET A 274 4.06 3.92 -6.82
C MET A 274 3.70 5.31 -6.27
N VAL A 275 2.71 5.36 -5.37
CA VAL A 275 2.08 6.58 -4.87
C VAL A 275 2.42 6.70 -3.38
N ASN A 276 3.07 7.80 -2.96
CA ASN A 276 3.23 8.09 -1.53
C ASN A 276 1.94 8.75 -1.03
N THR A 277 1.32 8.18 -0.01
CA THR A 277 0.05 8.66 0.55
C THR A 277 0.16 9.50 1.81
N GLU A 278 1.33 9.66 2.44
CA GLU A 278 1.46 10.34 3.75
C GLU A 278 0.77 11.71 3.79
N LYS A 279 0.99 12.51 2.74
CA LYS A 279 0.35 13.83 2.63
C LYS A 279 -1.15 13.74 2.32
N LEU A 280 -1.58 12.77 1.51
CA LEU A 280 -3.00 12.52 1.25
C LEU A 280 -3.71 12.07 2.53
N ASP A 281 -3.09 11.19 3.31
CA ASP A 281 -3.57 10.70 4.60
C ASP A 281 -3.67 11.83 5.63
N SER A 282 -2.67 12.72 5.67
CA SER A 282 -2.72 13.94 6.50
C SER A 282 -3.91 14.84 6.14
N MET A 283 -4.16 15.04 4.85
CA MET A 283 -5.30 15.84 4.37
C MET A 283 -6.65 15.19 4.72
N ILE A 284 -6.76 13.86 4.61
CA ILE A 284 -7.95 13.10 5.04
C ILE A 284 -8.17 13.22 6.55
N ASN A 285 -7.11 13.03 7.35
CA ASN A 285 -7.17 13.16 8.80
C ASN A 285 -7.56 14.58 9.26
N SER A 286 -7.14 15.61 8.54
CA SER A 286 -7.56 17.00 8.79
C SER A 286 -9.08 17.20 8.61
N LEU A 287 -9.71 16.50 7.66
CA LEU A 287 -11.16 16.51 7.48
C LEU A 287 -11.88 15.75 8.60
N ILE A 288 -11.33 14.60 9.03
CA ILE A 288 -11.89 13.77 10.11
C ILE A 288 -11.91 14.53 11.45
N ASN A 289 -10.86 15.30 11.72
CA ASN A 289 -10.60 15.98 13.00
C ASN A 289 -11.08 17.43 13.05
N HIS A 290 -11.82 17.92 12.05
CA HIS A 290 -12.43 19.26 12.11
C HIS A 290 -13.53 19.32 13.20
N GLN A 291 -13.13 19.68 14.42
CA GLN A 291 -13.99 20.32 15.42
C GLN A 291 -13.70 21.83 15.44
N ALA A 292 -14.76 22.62 15.61
CA ALA A 292 -14.68 24.08 15.73
C ALA A 292 -13.65 24.51 16.78
N VAL A 293 -12.83 25.51 16.45
CA VAL A 293 -11.80 26.09 17.31
C VAL A 293 -12.42 26.59 18.63
N PRO A 294 -11.77 26.32 19.77
CA PRO A 294 -11.42 27.43 20.65
C PRO A 294 -9.92 27.45 21.00
N SER A 295 -9.51 28.68 21.31
CA SER A 295 -8.18 29.22 21.58
C SER A 295 -7.41 28.63 22.78
N LYS A 296 -6.07 28.57 22.61
CA LYS A 296 -4.96 28.66 23.59
C LYS A 296 -5.02 27.82 24.89
N SER A 297 -4.08 26.89 25.01
CA SER A 297 -3.36 26.54 26.26
C SER A 297 -1.90 26.22 25.88
N LYS A 298 -0.93 27.06 26.25
CA LYS A 298 -0.08 27.05 27.47
C LYS A 298 0.57 25.69 27.78
N GLY A 299 1.89 25.76 27.89
CA GLY A 299 2.82 24.63 27.84
C GLY A 299 2.64 23.59 28.95
N ALA A 300 3.00 22.37 28.60
CA ALA A 300 3.24 21.28 29.53
C ALA A 300 4.61 20.67 29.20
N SER A 301 5.41 20.53 30.26
CA SER A 301 6.77 20.01 30.30
C SER A 301 6.90 18.61 29.69
N SER A 302 7.95 18.39 28.91
CA SER A 302 8.32 17.11 28.33
C SER A 302 8.97 16.21 29.37
N SER A 303 8.23 15.23 29.90
CA SER A 303 8.81 14.02 30.45
C SER A 303 8.69 12.91 29.40
N THR A 304 9.78 12.65 28.68
CA THR A 304 9.86 11.54 27.73
C THR A 304 9.72 10.21 28.50
N PRO A 305 8.88 9.26 28.05
CA PRO A 305 8.83 7.92 28.62
C PRO A 305 10.22 7.27 28.62
N MET A 306 10.57 6.59 29.72
CA MET A 306 11.83 5.84 29.81
C MET A 306 11.76 4.63 28.86
N GLU A 307 12.70 4.56 27.91
CA GLU A 307 12.82 3.44 26.97
C GLU A 307 13.38 2.20 27.70
N ILE A 308 12.65 1.09 27.61
CA ILE A 308 12.98 -0.20 28.20
C ILE A 308 13.10 -1.22 27.07
N MET A 309 14.20 -1.96 27.02
CA MET A 309 14.41 -3.09 26.14
C MET A 309 14.49 -4.36 26.99
N LYS A 310 13.59 -5.32 26.74
CA LYS A 310 13.59 -6.59 27.47
C LYS A 310 14.87 -7.36 27.21
N SER A 311 15.40 -8.01 28.25
CA SER A 311 16.55 -8.91 28.08
C SER A 311 16.18 -10.06 27.13
N SER A 312 17.03 -10.31 26.15
CA SER A 312 16.83 -11.34 25.11
C SER A 312 17.77 -12.54 25.25
N ASN A 313 18.64 -12.53 26.26
CA ASN A 313 19.71 -13.53 26.41
C ASN A 313 19.45 -14.56 27.52
N GLY A 314 18.24 -14.54 28.11
CA GLY A 314 17.81 -15.46 29.16
C GLY A 314 18.55 -15.30 30.49
N GLY A 315 18.19 -16.14 31.47
CA GLY A 315 18.80 -16.10 32.80
C GLY A 315 18.27 -14.96 33.67
N SER A 316 19.01 -14.62 34.72
CA SER A 316 18.66 -13.55 35.68
C SER A 316 19.02 -12.14 35.19
N SER A 317 19.32 -11.97 33.89
CA SER A 317 19.74 -10.69 33.32
C SER A 317 18.59 -9.68 33.32
N GLU A 318 18.79 -8.57 34.04
CA GLU A 318 17.83 -7.46 34.14
C GLU A 318 17.49 -6.83 32.77
N ASP A 319 16.28 -6.28 32.67
CA ASP A 319 15.86 -5.47 31.53
C ASP A 319 16.79 -4.27 31.31
N ILE A 320 17.07 -3.98 30.04
CA ILE A 320 17.98 -2.90 29.67
C ILE A 320 17.23 -1.58 29.58
N THR A 321 17.72 -0.59 30.30
CA THR A 321 17.21 0.78 30.29
C THR A 321 18.28 1.73 29.78
N SER A 322 17.89 2.96 29.45
CA SER A 322 18.86 4.01 29.10
C SER A 322 19.93 4.28 30.18
N SER A 323 19.66 3.94 31.45
CA SER A 323 20.57 4.08 32.59
C SER A 323 21.49 2.88 32.83
N THR A 324 21.26 1.74 32.18
CA THR A 324 22.07 0.53 32.40
C THR A 324 23.54 0.78 32.05
N LEU A 325 24.45 0.55 32.99
CA LEU A 325 25.89 0.72 32.81
C LEU A 325 26.50 -0.42 31.98
N THR A 326 27.35 -0.09 31.01
CA THR A 326 27.99 -1.06 30.11
C THR A 326 29.48 -1.21 30.40
N ASN A 327 30.12 -2.19 29.76
CA ASN A 327 31.58 -2.38 29.81
C ASN A 327 32.36 -1.45 28.85
N ILE A 328 31.68 -0.63 28.05
CA ILE A 328 32.29 0.32 27.12
C ILE A 328 32.75 1.56 27.87
N LYS A 329 33.93 2.09 27.50
CA LYS A 329 34.52 3.28 28.11
C LYS A 329 34.52 4.47 27.14
N ASP A 330 34.38 5.68 27.69
CA ASP A 330 34.60 6.93 26.97
C ASP A 330 36.09 7.26 26.80
N GLY A 331 36.39 8.37 26.12
CA GLY A 331 37.76 8.85 25.91
C GLY A 331 38.50 9.25 27.20
N SER A 332 37.78 9.41 28.31
CA SER A 332 38.33 9.68 29.64
C SER A 332 38.51 8.40 30.47
N GLY A 333 38.16 7.23 29.92
CA GLY A 333 38.27 5.93 30.59
C GLY A 333 37.09 5.55 31.48
N ASN A 334 36.01 6.34 31.52
CA ASN A 334 34.83 6.07 32.34
C ASN A 334 33.85 5.14 31.63
N TYR A 335 33.24 4.21 32.36
CA TYR A 335 32.18 3.35 31.81
C TYR A 335 30.95 4.18 31.44
N VAL A 336 30.30 3.80 30.33
CA VAL A 336 29.14 4.53 29.81
C VAL A 336 27.86 3.71 29.85
N THR A 337 26.72 4.39 29.92
CA THR A 337 25.40 3.74 29.92
C THR A 337 24.94 3.36 28.51
N ALA A 338 23.99 2.44 28.43
CA ALA A 338 23.32 2.06 27.19
C ALA A 338 22.67 3.25 26.47
N GLY A 339 22.10 4.20 27.23
CA GLY A 339 21.58 5.46 26.70
C GLY A 339 22.66 6.37 26.12
N THR A 340 23.85 6.38 26.72
CA THR A 340 25.00 7.11 26.15
C THR A 340 25.47 6.47 24.85
N LEU A 341 25.57 5.13 24.78
CA LEU A 341 25.91 4.43 23.53
C LEU A 341 24.89 4.71 22.42
N LYS A 342 23.59 4.70 22.73
CA LYS A 342 22.54 5.08 21.77
C LYS A 342 22.68 6.52 21.29
N LYS A 343 22.98 7.47 22.19
CA LYS A 343 23.24 8.86 21.81
C LYS A 343 24.47 8.98 20.91
N TRP A 344 25.53 8.25 21.20
CA TRP A 344 26.73 8.21 20.35
C TRP A 344 26.43 7.62 18.98
N ALA A 345 25.66 6.53 18.92
CA ALA A 345 25.22 5.94 17.67
C ALA A 345 24.40 6.93 16.83
N ILE A 346 23.40 7.60 17.42
CA ILE A 346 22.62 8.61 16.69
C ILE A 346 23.52 9.77 16.21
N SER A 347 24.46 10.21 17.06
CA SER A 347 25.36 11.32 16.73
C SER A 347 26.37 10.94 15.64
N SER A 348 26.93 9.74 15.68
CA SER A 348 27.87 9.26 14.67
C SER A 348 27.19 9.06 13.31
N GLY A 349 25.92 8.63 13.31
CA GLY A 349 25.12 8.51 12.09
C GLY A 349 25.03 9.82 11.30
N LYS A 350 24.98 10.97 11.98
CA LYS A 350 24.98 12.29 11.31
C LYS A 350 26.25 12.56 10.50
N ASN A 351 27.37 11.90 10.83
CA ASN A 351 28.64 12.05 10.14
C ASN A 351 28.79 11.07 8.96
N ASP A 352 27.88 10.10 8.81
CA ASP A 352 27.93 9.17 7.68
C ASP A 352 27.61 9.91 6.37
N LYS A 353 28.32 9.55 5.29
CA LYS A 353 28.21 10.24 3.99
C LYS A 353 26.79 10.27 3.41
N GLY A 354 25.92 9.32 3.79
CA GLY A 354 24.52 9.32 3.36
C GLY A 354 23.66 10.38 4.06
N PHE A 355 24.05 10.79 5.27
CA PHE A 355 23.37 11.79 6.09
C PHE A 355 23.89 13.21 5.88
N SER A 356 25.11 13.37 5.33
CA SER A 356 25.77 14.68 5.17
C SER A 356 25.04 15.67 4.26
N LYS A 357 24.05 15.22 3.49
CA LYS A 357 23.24 16.04 2.57
C LYS A 357 21.91 16.51 3.17
N VAL A 358 21.56 16.06 4.37
CA VAL A 358 20.27 16.32 4.99
C VAL A 358 20.47 17.11 6.27
N GLU A 359 19.81 18.26 6.36
CA GLU A 359 19.81 19.07 7.57
C GLU A 359 18.94 18.39 8.62
N ASN A 360 19.52 18.07 9.79
CA ASN A 360 18.84 17.41 10.91
C ASN A 360 18.13 16.09 10.55
N PRO A 361 18.86 15.08 10.09
CA PRO A 361 18.24 13.83 9.66
C PRO A 361 17.61 13.08 10.84
N TYR A 362 16.46 12.45 10.56
CA TYR A 362 15.82 11.54 11.50
C TYR A 362 16.56 10.20 11.51
N ILE A 363 17.14 9.86 12.67
CA ILE A 363 17.91 8.63 12.89
C ILE A 363 17.30 7.91 14.08
N VAL A 364 16.94 6.64 13.88
CA VAL A 364 16.43 5.76 14.93
C VAL A 364 17.42 4.64 15.06
N ARG A 365 17.96 4.39 16.26
CA ARG A 365 18.81 3.23 16.55
C ARG A 365 18.38 2.66 17.91
N PRO A 366 18.31 1.33 18.08
CA PRO A 366 17.85 0.72 19.33
C PRO A 366 18.84 0.92 20.48
N LEU A 367 18.45 0.59 21.71
CA LEU A 367 19.42 0.38 22.78
C LEU A 367 20.33 -0.83 22.46
N PRO A 368 21.57 -0.87 22.96
CA PRO A 368 22.40 -2.06 22.83
C PRO A 368 21.81 -3.24 23.59
N ASN A 369 21.82 -4.43 22.98
CA ASN A 369 21.52 -5.68 23.68
C ASN A 369 22.71 -6.05 24.59
N TYR A 370 22.71 -5.53 25.80
CA TYR A 370 23.79 -5.76 26.76
C TYR A 370 23.40 -6.85 27.76
N ASN A 371 24.12 -7.95 27.78
CA ASN A 371 23.93 -9.00 28.77
C ASN A 371 24.68 -8.61 30.06
N THR A 372 23.94 -8.35 31.13
CA THR A 372 24.48 -7.86 32.42
C THR A 372 25.27 -8.93 33.17
N GLU A 373 24.98 -10.22 32.95
CA GLU A 373 25.70 -11.34 33.56
C GLU A 373 27.03 -11.57 32.87
N THR A 374 27.03 -11.71 31.54
CA THR A 374 28.26 -11.96 30.77
C THR A 374 29.09 -10.70 30.56
N LYS A 375 28.50 -9.52 30.84
CA LYS A 375 29.06 -8.19 30.61
C LYS A 375 29.49 -7.99 29.15
N LYS A 376 28.68 -8.48 28.22
CA LYS A 376 28.94 -8.40 26.77
C LYS A 376 27.74 -7.81 26.04
N ILE A 377 28.03 -7.12 24.95
CA ILE A 377 27.02 -6.82 23.94
C ILE A 377 26.85 -8.08 23.08
N GLU A 378 25.61 -8.53 22.92
CA GLU A 378 25.24 -9.74 22.18
C GLU A 378 24.29 -9.39 21.03
N ALA A 379 24.05 -10.34 20.12
CA ALA A 379 22.95 -10.21 19.16
C ALA A 379 21.61 -10.23 19.92
N LEU A 380 20.66 -9.39 19.52
CA LEU A 380 19.27 -9.46 19.94
C LEU A 380 18.67 -10.79 19.47
N THR A 381 17.96 -11.49 20.35
CA THR A 381 17.20 -12.70 20.03
C THR A 381 15.78 -12.61 20.59
N GLU A 382 14.79 -12.47 19.73
CA GLU A 382 13.40 -12.26 20.14
C GLU A 382 12.51 -13.38 19.61
N LEU A 383 11.79 -14.07 20.50
CA LEU A 383 10.75 -15.01 20.12
C LEU A 383 9.44 -14.28 19.82
N ARG A 384 8.88 -14.56 18.65
CA ARG A 384 7.56 -14.09 18.21
C ARG A 384 6.66 -15.30 17.94
N GLU A 385 5.74 -15.51 18.86
CA GLU A 385 4.78 -16.62 18.84
C GLU A 385 3.83 -16.55 17.63
N PRO A 386 3.32 -17.69 17.13
CA PRO A 386 2.31 -17.74 16.09
C PRO A 386 1.08 -16.89 16.44
N THR A 387 0.47 -16.26 15.45
CA THR A 387 -0.79 -15.51 15.65
C THR A 387 -2.00 -16.36 15.34
N ARG A 388 -1.85 -17.41 14.53
CA ARG A 388 -2.88 -18.35 14.10
C ARG A 388 -2.24 -19.70 13.81
N ASN A 389 -3.05 -20.74 13.77
CA ASN A 389 -2.63 -22.04 13.28
C ASN A 389 -2.59 -22.06 11.74
N GLY A 390 -1.63 -22.77 11.15
CA GLY A 390 -1.55 -23.00 9.71
C GLY A 390 -0.56 -24.10 9.32
N ASP A 391 -0.14 -24.11 8.06
CA ASP A 391 0.72 -25.16 7.50
C ASP A 391 2.14 -25.18 8.07
N LEU A 392 2.55 -24.11 8.76
CA LEU A 392 3.84 -24.01 9.46
C LEU A 392 3.73 -24.28 10.96
N ASN A 393 2.62 -24.85 11.45
CA ASN A 393 2.48 -25.20 12.87
C ASN A 393 3.63 -26.08 13.36
N GLY A 394 4.20 -25.70 14.50
CA GLY A 394 5.32 -26.42 15.12
C GLY A 394 6.67 -26.18 14.45
N LYS A 395 6.73 -25.46 13.32
CA LYS A 395 7.99 -25.08 12.67
C LYS A 395 8.61 -23.88 13.38
N VAL A 396 9.94 -23.81 13.35
CA VAL A 396 10.72 -22.70 13.91
C VAL A 396 11.51 -22.02 12.79
N ILE A 397 11.28 -20.73 12.57
CA ILE A 397 11.94 -19.97 11.51
C ILE A 397 12.77 -18.87 12.15
N ILE A 398 14.09 -18.94 11.93
CA ILE A 398 15.05 -17.98 12.44
C ILE A 398 15.29 -16.93 11.36
N LEU A 399 14.89 -15.69 11.62
CA LEU A 399 15.04 -14.59 10.69
C LEU A 399 16.13 -13.63 11.17
N ASN A 400 17.03 -13.24 10.28
CA ASN A 400 18.04 -12.25 10.57
C ASN A 400 17.90 -11.03 9.67
N SER A 401 17.72 -9.84 10.27
CA SER A 401 17.98 -8.58 9.57
C SER A 401 19.49 -8.34 9.57
N GLY A 402 20.10 -8.22 8.40
CA GLY A 402 21.50 -7.84 8.28
C GLY A 402 21.83 -6.59 9.10
N HIS A 403 23.00 -6.57 9.74
CA HIS A 403 23.49 -5.46 10.57
C HIS A 403 22.64 -5.19 11.83
N GLY A 404 22.47 -3.93 12.24
CA GLY A 404 21.47 -3.54 13.24
C GLY A 404 21.87 -3.72 14.71
N GLY A 405 23.16 -3.68 15.04
CA GLY A 405 23.62 -3.85 16.43
C GLY A 405 24.90 -3.11 16.79
N TYR A 406 25.29 -3.20 18.06
CA TYR A 406 26.46 -2.51 18.61
C TYR A 406 27.69 -3.41 18.66
N GLN A 407 28.86 -2.87 18.32
CA GLN A 407 30.13 -3.57 18.42
C GLN A 407 30.58 -3.65 19.88
N GLN A 408 31.09 -4.81 20.29
CA GLN A 408 31.48 -5.10 21.66
C GLN A 408 32.72 -4.31 22.14
N ASN A 409 33.60 -3.89 21.23
CA ASN A 409 34.88 -3.25 21.59
C ASN A 409 34.75 -1.75 21.83
N ASN A 410 33.84 -1.07 21.14
CA ASN A 410 33.75 0.40 21.15
C ASN A 410 32.31 0.93 21.19
N GLY A 411 31.29 0.06 21.18
CA GLY A 411 29.89 0.47 21.13
C GLY A 411 29.50 1.17 19.83
N TYR A 412 30.25 1.00 18.73
CA TYR A 412 29.84 1.50 17.43
C TYR A 412 28.63 0.72 16.93
N PHE A 413 27.55 1.42 16.56
CA PHE A 413 26.40 0.80 15.92
C PHE A 413 26.71 0.53 14.45
N ASP A 414 26.43 -0.68 13.97
CA ASP A 414 26.57 -1.12 12.59
C ASP A 414 25.27 -0.88 11.80
N PRO A 415 25.18 0.20 11.00
CA PRO A 415 24.00 0.48 10.20
C PRO A 415 23.98 -0.30 8.86
N GLY A 416 25.02 -1.10 8.58
CA GLY A 416 25.32 -1.51 7.21
C GLY A 416 25.64 -0.31 6.33
N THR A 417 25.34 -0.39 5.05
CA THR A 417 25.59 0.76 4.18
C THR A 417 24.58 1.89 4.40
N VAL A 418 25.08 3.12 4.38
CA VAL A 418 24.28 4.33 4.46
C VAL A 418 24.31 5.09 3.14
N LEU A 419 23.14 5.23 2.51
CA LEU A 419 22.94 5.97 1.27
C LEU A 419 22.17 7.28 1.51
N SER A 420 22.37 8.24 0.62
CA SER A 420 21.45 9.38 0.45
C SER A 420 20.72 9.13 -0.86
N VAL A 421 19.41 8.98 -0.81
CA VAL A 421 18.56 8.85 -2.00
C VAL A 421 17.61 10.03 -2.05
N LYS A 422 17.02 10.30 -3.21
CA LYS A 422 15.97 11.31 -3.28
C LYS A 422 14.64 10.70 -2.88
N ASN A 423 13.95 11.35 -1.94
CA ASN A 423 12.58 11.04 -1.62
C ASN A 423 11.64 11.49 -2.78
N ALA A 424 10.36 11.25 -2.58
CA ALA A 424 9.32 11.50 -3.57
C ALA A 424 9.13 13.00 -3.92
N GLU A 425 9.65 13.90 -3.09
CA GLU A 425 9.69 15.36 -3.26
C GLU A 425 11.01 15.84 -3.89
N GLY A 426 11.96 14.92 -4.15
CA GLY A 426 13.28 15.22 -4.69
C GLY A 426 14.30 15.64 -3.63
N ASN A 427 13.91 15.64 -2.35
CA ASN A 427 14.79 15.96 -1.23
C ASN A 427 15.69 14.76 -0.92
N GLU A 428 16.93 15.03 -0.54
CA GLU A 428 17.82 13.97 -0.06
C GLU A 428 17.23 13.35 1.23
N MET A 429 17.24 12.03 1.28
CA MET A 429 16.73 11.21 2.38
C MET A 429 17.78 10.13 2.64
N PRO A 430 18.33 10.08 3.86
CA PRO A 430 19.30 9.09 4.21
C PRO A 430 18.61 7.76 4.51
N ILE A 431 19.25 6.67 4.11
CA ILE A 431 18.74 5.33 4.37
C ILE A 431 19.89 4.45 4.83
N GLU A 432 19.64 3.73 5.91
CA GLU A 432 20.54 2.73 6.46
C GLU A 432 20.02 1.34 6.05
N GLU A 433 20.92 0.49 5.57
CA GLU A 433 20.64 -0.88 5.14
C GLU A 433 19.88 -1.67 6.21
N TRP A 434 20.37 -1.65 7.45
CA TRP A 434 19.77 -2.42 8.55
C TRP A 434 18.28 -2.11 8.75
N ARG A 435 17.88 -0.85 8.58
CA ARG A 435 16.50 -0.40 8.77
C ARG A 435 15.59 -0.89 7.65
N VAL A 436 16.11 -0.96 6.42
CA VAL A 436 15.37 -1.53 5.29
C VAL A 436 15.25 -3.04 5.45
N ALA A 437 16.36 -3.73 5.74
CA ALA A 437 16.37 -5.16 5.99
C ALA A 437 15.40 -5.54 7.12
N GLN A 438 15.44 -4.84 8.25
CA GLN A 438 14.53 -5.06 9.38
C GLN A 438 13.06 -4.91 8.96
N SER A 439 12.72 -3.88 8.20
CA SER A 439 11.34 -3.66 7.73
C SER A 439 10.80 -4.79 6.85
N PHE A 440 11.65 -5.43 6.05
CA PHE A 440 11.30 -6.64 5.30
C PHE A 440 11.18 -7.86 6.23
N VAL A 441 12.11 -8.04 7.16
CA VAL A 441 12.08 -9.15 8.12
C VAL A 441 10.86 -9.10 9.02
N ASP A 442 10.44 -7.92 9.48
CA ASP A 442 9.22 -7.77 10.28
C ASP A 442 7.98 -8.23 9.51
N LYS A 443 7.87 -7.85 8.24
CA LYS A 443 6.76 -8.28 7.36
C LYS A 443 6.79 -9.78 7.08
N LEU A 444 7.97 -10.35 6.87
CA LEU A 444 8.13 -11.79 6.71
C LEU A 444 7.74 -12.53 8.00
N SER A 445 8.17 -12.02 9.14
CA SER A 445 7.79 -12.53 10.46
C SER A 445 6.26 -12.59 10.59
N ASP A 446 5.55 -11.51 10.27
CA ASP A 446 4.09 -11.47 10.36
C ASP A 446 3.41 -12.50 9.43
N GLU A 447 3.87 -12.61 8.19
CA GLU A 447 3.38 -13.60 7.23
C GLU A 447 3.57 -15.04 7.75
N LEU A 448 4.76 -15.37 8.26
CA LEU A 448 5.08 -16.71 8.75
C LEU A 448 4.31 -17.05 10.04
N ARG A 449 4.19 -16.10 10.97
CA ARG A 449 3.42 -16.28 12.21
C ARG A 449 1.94 -16.47 11.95
N SER A 450 1.41 -15.83 10.90
CA SER A 450 0.02 -16.02 10.48
C SER A 450 -0.26 -17.42 9.92
N ARG A 451 0.80 -18.14 9.53
CA ARG A 451 0.77 -19.51 9.00
C ARG A 451 1.14 -20.57 10.05
N GLY A 452 1.31 -20.19 11.32
CA GLY A 452 1.58 -21.13 12.41
C GLY A 452 3.04 -21.24 12.85
N ALA A 453 3.97 -20.54 12.21
CA ALA A 453 5.39 -20.64 12.57
C ALA A 453 5.72 -19.88 13.86
N ASN A 454 6.58 -20.49 14.68
CA ASN A 454 7.36 -19.74 15.66
C ASN A 454 8.47 -18.98 14.93
N VAL A 455 8.58 -17.67 15.15
CA VAL A 455 9.64 -16.87 14.53
C VAL A 455 10.63 -16.40 15.58
N ILE A 456 11.91 -16.72 15.38
CA ILE A 456 13.01 -16.22 16.21
C ILE A 456 13.74 -15.13 15.42
N PHE A 457 13.59 -13.88 15.83
CA PHE A 457 14.29 -12.76 15.22
C PHE A 457 15.69 -12.60 15.83
N VAL A 458 16.71 -12.49 14.98
CA VAL A 458 18.10 -12.28 15.38
C VAL A 458 18.67 -11.04 14.71
N SER A 459 19.27 -10.11 15.46
CA SER A 459 19.90 -8.89 14.91
C SER A 459 21.16 -8.51 15.70
N GLY A 460 22.22 -7.99 15.06
CA GLY A 460 23.47 -7.75 15.79
C GLY A 460 24.73 -7.56 14.94
N ALA A 461 25.71 -6.84 15.49
CA ALA A 461 26.84 -6.26 14.75
C ALA A 461 27.72 -7.26 13.98
N VAL A 462 28.17 -6.83 12.80
CA VAL A 462 29.21 -7.47 12.00
C VAL A 462 30.46 -6.56 11.95
N ARG A 463 31.26 -6.57 13.04
CA ARG A 463 32.76 -6.56 13.02
C ARG A 463 33.39 -6.56 14.42
N ASN A 464 34.63 -7.05 14.50
CA ASN A 464 35.45 -7.27 15.72
C ASN A 464 34.90 -8.29 16.74
N GLY A 465 34.07 -9.22 16.29
CA GLY A 465 33.38 -10.16 17.17
C GLY A 465 32.24 -10.77 16.40
N GLY A 466 31.12 -10.04 16.37
CA GLY A 466 29.91 -10.37 15.62
C GLY A 466 29.37 -11.78 15.83
N MET A 467 28.29 -12.11 15.12
CA MET A 467 27.69 -13.44 15.20
C MET A 467 28.73 -14.53 14.92
N ALA A 468 29.61 -14.31 13.94
CA ALA A 468 30.65 -15.25 13.53
C ALA A 468 31.67 -15.59 14.62
N LYS A 469 32.37 -14.62 15.23
CA LYS A 469 33.37 -14.95 16.27
C LYS A 469 32.71 -15.38 17.58
N GLN A 470 31.44 -15.02 17.80
CA GLN A 470 30.68 -15.51 18.95
C GLN A 470 30.09 -16.90 18.72
N HIS A 471 30.21 -17.47 17.50
CA HIS A 471 29.51 -18.67 17.08
C HIS A 471 28.02 -18.59 17.46
N TYR A 472 27.42 -17.42 17.26
CA TYR A 472 26.13 -17.08 17.88
C TYR A 472 25.03 -17.98 17.32
N LEU A 473 24.96 -18.14 16.00
CA LEU A 473 23.95 -18.98 15.35
C LEU A 473 24.16 -20.46 15.69
N GLU A 474 25.41 -20.94 15.76
CA GLU A 474 25.70 -22.31 16.19
C GLU A 474 25.25 -22.54 17.63
N ASN A 475 25.51 -21.59 18.52
CA ASN A 475 25.11 -21.68 19.91
C ASN A 475 23.60 -21.52 20.09
N LEU A 476 22.94 -20.68 19.29
CA LEU A 476 21.49 -20.54 19.28
C LEU A 476 20.84 -21.86 18.90
N ILE A 477 21.20 -22.44 17.76
CA ILE A 477 20.67 -23.73 17.27
C ILE A 477 21.01 -24.90 18.21
N ALA A 478 22.07 -24.77 19.01
CA ALA A 478 22.42 -25.74 20.05
C ALA A 478 21.69 -25.52 21.39
N GLY A 479 20.73 -24.58 21.48
CA GLY A 479 19.99 -24.28 22.71
C GLY A 479 20.80 -23.55 23.78
N LYS A 480 21.89 -22.86 23.40
CA LYS A 480 22.84 -22.18 24.31
C LYS A 480 22.75 -20.65 24.28
N LYS A 481 21.85 -20.09 23.47
CA LYS A 481 21.59 -18.64 23.36
C LYS A 481 20.10 -18.37 23.29
N GLY A 482 19.72 -17.13 23.59
CA GLY A 482 18.33 -16.70 23.69
C GLY A 482 17.76 -16.80 25.10
N SER A 483 16.52 -16.36 25.26
CA SER A 483 15.75 -16.51 26.50
C SER A 483 15.56 -17.97 26.90
N ASP A 484 15.07 -18.23 28.11
CA ASP A 484 14.76 -19.60 28.53
C ASP A 484 13.71 -20.23 27.59
N GLU A 485 12.71 -19.46 27.17
CA GLU A 485 11.68 -19.89 26.22
C GLU A 485 12.27 -20.22 24.84
N VAL A 486 13.20 -19.40 24.33
CA VAL A 486 13.89 -19.68 23.06
C VAL A 486 14.72 -20.97 23.16
N ARG A 487 15.42 -21.17 24.27
CA ARG A 487 16.26 -22.36 24.47
C ARG A 487 15.43 -23.63 24.59
N GLU A 488 14.31 -23.58 25.29
CA GLU A 488 13.33 -24.67 25.37
C GLU A 488 12.76 -24.99 23.98
N LEU A 489 12.23 -23.98 23.27
CA LEU A 489 11.69 -24.14 21.93
C LEU A 489 12.69 -24.77 20.95
N ILE A 490 13.93 -24.29 20.92
CA ILE A 490 14.96 -24.85 20.04
C ILE A 490 15.32 -26.28 20.44
N SER A 491 15.37 -26.59 21.74
CA SER A 491 15.73 -27.93 22.22
C SER A 491 14.65 -28.97 21.90
N ASP A 492 13.39 -28.55 21.88
CA ASP A 492 12.23 -29.41 21.62
C ASP A 492 11.88 -29.54 20.14
N THR A 493 12.54 -28.78 19.25
CA THR A 493 12.25 -28.78 17.81
C THR A 493 13.30 -29.59 17.05
N ASP A 494 12.87 -30.48 16.15
CA ASP A 494 13.78 -31.19 15.25
C ASP A 494 14.40 -30.24 14.23
N LYS A 495 15.66 -30.45 13.87
CA LYS A 495 16.35 -29.56 12.91
C LYS A 495 15.72 -29.51 11.52
N SER A 496 15.02 -30.57 11.12
CA SER A 496 14.23 -30.60 9.88
C SER A 496 13.00 -29.69 9.93
N ASP A 497 12.56 -29.31 11.13
CA ASP A 497 11.47 -28.37 11.37
C ASP A 497 11.96 -26.94 11.62
N MET A 498 13.26 -26.69 11.39
CA MET A 498 13.89 -25.39 11.49
C MET A 498 14.31 -24.85 10.13
N LEU A 499 14.30 -23.52 9.98
CA LEU A 499 14.89 -22.83 8.82
C LEU A 499 15.54 -21.51 9.23
N PHE A 500 16.61 -21.12 8.55
CA PHE A 500 17.25 -19.82 8.73
C PHE A 500 17.23 -18.97 7.45
N LEU A 501 16.84 -17.71 7.55
CA LEU A 501 16.95 -16.75 6.46
C LEU A 501 17.54 -15.42 6.96
N SER A 502 18.68 -15.03 6.37
CA SER A 502 19.25 -13.69 6.55
C SER A 502 18.82 -12.80 5.39
N VAL A 503 18.37 -11.58 5.69
CA VAL A 503 17.89 -10.60 4.70
C VAL A 503 18.80 -9.37 4.74
N HIS A 504 19.33 -9.01 3.58
CA HIS A 504 20.28 -7.91 3.38
C HIS A 504 19.84 -7.00 2.22
N VAL A 505 20.44 -5.81 2.16
CA VAL A 505 20.21 -4.84 1.07
C VAL A 505 21.54 -4.36 0.52
N GLU A 506 21.80 -4.70 -0.74
CA GLU A 506 22.99 -4.23 -1.43
C GLU A 506 22.95 -2.70 -1.66
N SER A 507 24.12 -2.09 -1.81
CA SER A 507 24.29 -0.64 -1.87
C SER A 507 25.43 -0.20 -2.81
N ALA A 508 25.63 -0.98 -3.87
CA ALA A 508 26.62 -0.78 -4.91
C ALA A 508 26.43 0.56 -5.67
N LYS A 509 26.97 1.65 -5.11
CA LYS A 509 26.95 3.02 -5.68
C LYS A 509 27.68 3.11 -7.02
N GLU A 510 28.71 2.29 -7.19
CA GLU A 510 29.50 2.18 -8.41
C GLU A 510 28.76 1.42 -9.52
N ARG A 511 27.65 0.73 -9.18
CA ARG A 511 26.78 0.03 -10.13
C ARG A 511 25.31 0.43 -9.93
N PRO A 512 24.96 1.72 -10.04
CA PRO A 512 23.64 2.22 -9.67
C PRO A 512 22.52 1.65 -10.54
N ASN A 513 22.80 1.13 -11.74
CA ASN A 513 21.76 0.53 -12.58
C ASN A 513 21.64 -1.00 -12.40
N SER A 514 22.47 -1.61 -11.55
CA SER A 514 22.40 -3.04 -11.26
C SER A 514 21.32 -3.31 -10.22
N ARG A 515 20.50 -4.35 -10.42
CA ARG A 515 19.49 -4.76 -9.42
C ARG A 515 20.12 -5.38 -8.18
N MET A 516 21.22 -6.13 -8.35
CA MET A 516 21.91 -6.87 -7.27
C MET A 516 20.99 -7.72 -6.37
N CYS A 517 19.87 -8.22 -6.90
CA CYS A 517 19.02 -9.16 -6.17
C CYS A 517 19.67 -10.56 -6.23
N THR A 518 20.06 -11.14 -5.10
CA THR A 518 20.66 -12.48 -5.05
C THR A 518 20.10 -13.29 -3.90
N VAL A 519 19.96 -14.60 -4.10
CA VAL A 519 19.64 -15.55 -3.03
C VAL A 519 20.77 -16.58 -3.00
N ARG A 520 21.46 -16.65 -1.86
CA ARG A 520 22.75 -17.30 -1.73
C ARG A 520 22.65 -18.52 -0.84
N TYR A 521 23.06 -19.67 -1.38
CA TYR A 521 23.13 -20.96 -0.67
C TYR A 521 24.57 -21.43 -0.54
N SER A 522 24.84 -22.27 0.46
CA SER A 522 26.19 -22.82 0.70
C SER A 522 26.26 -24.34 0.59
N LYS A 523 25.15 -25.06 0.76
CA LYS A 523 25.08 -26.52 0.64
C LYS A 523 23.95 -26.91 -0.30
N ASP A 524 23.97 -28.13 -0.82
CA ASP A 524 22.91 -28.58 -1.74
C ASP A 524 21.52 -28.59 -1.06
N ILE A 525 21.46 -28.91 0.24
CA ILE A 525 20.23 -28.85 1.04
C ILE A 525 19.65 -27.42 1.14
N ASP A 526 20.51 -26.41 1.04
CA ASP A 526 20.13 -24.99 1.09
C ASP A 526 19.65 -24.48 -0.29
N LYS A 527 19.99 -25.21 -1.37
CA LYS A 527 19.68 -24.82 -2.73
C LYS A 527 18.17 -24.88 -3.00
N GLU A 528 17.45 -25.81 -2.38
CA GLU A 528 16.00 -25.91 -2.53
C GLU A 528 15.28 -24.64 -2.06
N LEU A 529 15.63 -24.14 -0.87
CA LEU A 529 15.10 -22.87 -0.35
C LEU A 529 15.35 -21.72 -1.33
N SER A 530 16.59 -21.63 -1.84
CA SER A 530 16.99 -20.58 -2.78
C SER A 530 16.24 -20.65 -4.11
N ASP A 531 16.07 -21.87 -4.64
CA ASP A 531 15.32 -22.14 -5.87
C ASP A 531 13.83 -21.80 -5.68
N ASN A 532 13.24 -22.15 -4.54
CA ASN A 532 11.86 -21.83 -4.20
C ASN A 532 11.65 -20.32 -4.06
N ILE A 533 12.57 -19.60 -3.40
CA ILE A 533 12.52 -18.14 -3.30
C ILE A 533 12.53 -17.51 -4.70
N ASN A 534 13.45 -17.94 -5.57
CA ASN A 534 13.49 -17.48 -6.96
C ASN A 534 12.18 -17.78 -7.69
N LYS A 535 11.69 -19.02 -7.61
CA LYS A 535 10.47 -19.50 -8.26
C LYS A 535 9.24 -18.68 -7.87
N HIS A 536 9.02 -18.45 -6.59
CA HIS A 536 7.86 -17.70 -6.09
C HIS A 536 7.97 -16.22 -6.42
N LEU A 537 9.14 -15.61 -6.26
CA LEU A 537 9.36 -14.22 -6.65
C LEU A 537 9.24 -14.00 -8.16
N LYS A 538 9.67 -14.95 -8.99
CA LYS A 538 9.49 -14.87 -10.45
C LYS A 538 8.01 -14.80 -10.85
N LYS A 539 7.13 -15.46 -10.08
CA LYS A 539 5.68 -15.46 -10.30
C LYS A 539 4.99 -14.25 -9.67
N GLY A 540 5.32 -13.91 -8.43
CA GLY A 540 4.60 -12.89 -7.65
C GLY A 540 5.21 -11.49 -7.70
N PHE A 541 6.53 -11.38 -7.90
CA PHE A 541 7.27 -10.11 -7.84
C PHE A 541 8.51 -10.10 -8.77
N MET A 542 8.27 -10.13 -10.09
CA MET A 542 9.33 -10.32 -11.09
C MET A 542 10.45 -9.26 -11.06
N ALA A 543 10.13 -8.02 -10.69
CA ALA A 543 11.08 -6.90 -10.71
C ALA A 543 12.30 -7.10 -9.78
N LEU A 544 12.10 -7.77 -8.64
CA LEU A 544 13.14 -8.04 -7.64
C LEU A 544 13.42 -9.55 -7.51
N THR A 545 13.11 -10.35 -8.54
CA THR A 545 13.47 -11.77 -8.52
C THR A 545 14.98 -11.93 -8.39
N PRO A 546 15.47 -12.64 -7.37
CA PRO A 546 16.89 -12.78 -7.09
C PRO A 546 17.53 -13.83 -7.98
N ASP A 547 18.79 -13.62 -8.36
CA ASP A 547 19.60 -14.66 -9.00
C ASP A 547 20.07 -15.68 -7.94
N VAL A 548 19.88 -16.97 -8.21
CA VAL A 548 20.33 -18.05 -7.31
C VAL A 548 21.83 -18.24 -7.47
N THR A 549 22.58 -18.04 -6.38
CA THR A 549 24.05 -18.04 -6.41
C THR A 549 24.62 -18.92 -5.31
N HIS A 550 25.67 -19.67 -5.61
CA HIS A 550 26.43 -20.40 -4.58
C HIS A 550 27.46 -19.47 -3.92
N ASP A 551 27.54 -19.48 -2.59
CA ASP A 551 28.50 -18.69 -1.83
C ASP A 551 28.88 -19.40 -0.52
N ASN A 552 30.02 -19.05 0.09
CA ASN A 552 30.54 -19.69 1.30
C ASN A 552 30.37 -18.82 2.56
N LEU A 553 29.19 -18.19 2.69
CA LEU A 553 28.91 -17.21 3.75
C LEU A 553 28.79 -17.89 5.13
N TYR A 554 29.28 -17.21 6.16
CA TYR A 554 29.23 -17.72 7.55
C TYR A 554 27.80 -18.06 7.99
N VAL A 555 26.83 -17.18 7.73
CA VAL A 555 25.46 -17.36 8.22
C VAL A 555 24.81 -18.63 7.68
N ASN A 556 25.16 -19.05 6.46
CA ASN A 556 24.67 -20.31 5.88
C ASN A 556 25.45 -21.53 6.41
N ASN A 557 26.73 -21.35 6.70
CA ASN A 557 27.58 -22.42 7.22
C ASN A 557 27.33 -22.73 8.71
N ALA A 558 26.95 -21.72 9.49
CA ALA A 558 26.72 -21.81 10.93
C ALA A 558 25.51 -22.70 11.29
N THR A 559 24.50 -22.77 10.43
CA THR A 559 23.24 -23.49 10.71
C THR A 559 23.35 -24.97 10.35
N LYS A 560 24.22 -25.71 11.05
CA LYS A 560 24.48 -27.14 10.73
C LYS A 560 23.23 -28.01 10.90
N GLY A 561 22.75 -28.53 9.76
CA GLY A 561 21.58 -29.41 9.67
C GLY A 561 20.25 -28.68 9.57
N VAL A 562 20.27 -27.35 9.39
CA VAL A 562 19.09 -26.48 9.23
C VAL A 562 19.22 -25.77 7.88
N PRO A 563 18.25 -25.91 6.96
CA PRO A 563 18.24 -25.19 5.69
C PRO A 563 18.45 -23.69 5.89
N SER A 564 19.36 -23.10 5.13
CA SER A 564 19.70 -21.69 5.29
C SER A 564 20.01 -20.95 4.00
N SER A 565 19.66 -19.66 3.97
CA SER A 565 20.01 -18.79 2.84
C SER A 565 20.26 -17.36 3.30
N LEU A 566 21.00 -16.62 2.49
CA LEU A 566 21.08 -15.17 2.57
C LEU A 566 20.41 -14.55 1.34
N LEU A 567 19.51 -13.60 1.56
CA LEU A 567 18.72 -12.93 0.54
C LEU A 567 19.10 -11.45 0.48
N GLU A 568 19.81 -11.09 -0.60
CA GLU A 568 20.01 -9.71 -1.01
C GLU A 568 18.79 -9.27 -1.82
N ILE A 569 17.95 -8.43 -1.23
CA ILE A 569 16.66 -8.05 -1.84
C ILE A 569 16.82 -7.08 -3.01
N GLY A 570 17.92 -6.35 -3.07
CA GLY A 570 18.29 -5.49 -4.20
C GLY A 570 19.20 -4.33 -3.83
N ASN A 571 19.68 -3.62 -4.86
CA ASN A 571 20.56 -2.46 -4.74
C ASN A 571 19.77 -1.20 -4.41
N ILE A 572 19.95 -0.68 -3.20
CA ILE A 572 19.29 0.56 -2.77
C ILE A 572 19.82 1.82 -3.48
N ALA A 573 20.98 1.76 -4.12
CA ALA A 573 21.46 2.84 -4.99
C ALA A 573 20.77 2.88 -6.37
N ASN A 574 19.95 1.87 -6.68
CA ASN A 574 19.30 1.77 -7.98
C ASN A 574 17.94 2.47 -8.01
N GLY A 575 17.91 3.65 -8.63
CA GLY A 575 16.73 4.51 -8.71
C GLY A 575 15.48 3.88 -9.33
N ASP A 576 15.62 2.82 -10.13
CA ASP A 576 14.48 2.10 -10.70
C ASP A 576 13.79 1.18 -9.68
N ILE A 577 14.52 0.73 -8.64
CA ILE A 577 14.02 -0.19 -7.62
C ILE A 577 14.02 0.34 -6.19
N THR A 578 14.74 1.44 -5.89
CA THR A 578 14.81 2.04 -4.54
C THR A 578 13.43 2.32 -3.97
N ASN A 579 12.50 2.82 -4.79
CA ASN A 579 11.13 3.07 -4.33
C ASN A 579 10.41 1.78 -3.92
N SER A 580 10.60 0.68 -4.66
CA SER A 580 10.05 -0.63 -4.31
C SER A 580 10.66 -1.17 -3.01
N LEU A 581 11.97 -0.99 -2.84
CA LEU A 581 12.67 -1.38 -1.61
C LEU A 581 12.17 -0.62 -0.37
N LEU A 582 11.63 0.59 -0.53
CA LEU A 582 11.15 1.44 0.57
C LEU A 582 9.63 1.44 0.74
N SER A 583 8.91 0.85 -0.20
CA SER A 583 7.45 0.78 -0.22
C SER A 583 6.96 -0.33 0.71
N SER A 584 6.23 0.01 1.78
CA SER A 584 5.70 -1.00 2.71
C SER A 584 4.87 -2.09 1.98
N TYR A 585 4.09 -1.69 0.98
CA TYR A 585 3.30 -2.62 0.17
C TYR A 585 4.17 -3.60 -0.63
N ASP A 586 5.18 -3.10 -1.35
CA ASP A 586 6.04 -3.97 -2.15
C ASP A 586 6.87 -4.89 -1.27
N GLN A 587 7.31 -4.40 -0.10
CA GLN A 587 7.95 -5.23 0.91
C GLN A 587 7.03 -6.37 1.36
N LYS A 588 5.76 -6.09 1.66
CA LYS A 588 4.77 -7.12 2.06
C LYS A 588 4.55 -8.13 0.97
N LYS A 589 4.33 -7.66 -0.26
CA LYS A 589 4.09 -8.52 -1.41
C LYS A 589 5.30 -9.40 -1.71
N TYR A 590 6.50 -8.84 -1.66
CA TYR A 590 7.75 -9.57 -1.80
C TYR A 590 7.87 -10.63 -0.70
N MET A 591 7.63 -10.26 0.56
CA MET A 591 7.80 -11.17 1.69
C MET A 591 6.71 -12.23 1.79
N LYS A 592 5.51 -11.98 1.27
CA LYS A 592 4.52 -13.03 1.05
C LYS A 592 5.06 -14.10 0.09
N CYS A 593 5.72 -13.71 -1.00
CA CYS A 593 6.32 -14.68 -1.94
C CYS A 593 7.45 -15.47 -1.28
N VAL A 594 8.24 -14.83 -0.42
CA VAL A 594 9.29 -15.50 0.36
C VAL A 594 8.67 -16.45 1.40
N ALA A 595 7.58 -16.06 2.06
CA ALA A 595 6.85 -16.94 2.97
C ALA A 595 6.25 -18.15 2.23
N ASP A 596 5.68 -17.96 1.04
CA ASP A 596 5.18 -19.05 0.18
C ASP A 596 6.33 -20.02 -0.20
N ALA A 597 7.55 -19.49 -0.43
CA ALA A 597 8.74 -20.31 -0.69
C ALA A 597 9.23 -21.08 0.54
N ILE A 598 9.21 -20.45 1.72
CA ILE A 598 9.58 -21.09 2.98
C ILE A 598 8.60 -22.20 3.32
N GLU A 599 7.30 -21.95 3.20
CA GLU A 599 6.24 -22.95 3.41
C GLU A 599 6.39 -24.14 2.48
N GLU A 600 6.64 -23.92 1.19
CA GLU A 600 6.91 -25.01 0.25
C GLU A 600 8.15 -25.82 0.65
N THR A 601 9.22 -25.14 1.07
CA THR A 601 10.48 -25.80 1.44
C THR A 601 10.36 -26.63 2.73
N MET A 602 9.56 -26.18 3.69
CA MET A 602 9.42 -26.82 5.02
C MET A 602 8.39 -27.96 5.05
N ASN A 603 7.58 -28.07 4.00
CA ASN A 603 6.53 -29.09 3.85
C ASN A 603 6.91 -30.23 2.91
N ASN A 604 8.00 -30.07 2.15
CA ASN A 604 8.65 -31.15 1.41
C ASN A 604 9.65 -31.89 2.29
#